data_AF-A0A3D1ST37-F1
#
_entry.id   AF-A0A3D1ST37-F1
#
_cell.length_a   1.000
_cell.length_b   1.000
_cell.length_c   1.000
_cell.angle_alpha   90.00
_cell.angle_beta   90.00
_cell.angle_gamma   90.00
#
_symmetry.space_group_name_H-M   'P 1'
#
loop_
_entity.id
_entity.type
_entity.pdbx_description
1 polymer ?
#
loop_
_entity_poly.entity_id
_entity_poly.type
_entity_poly.pdbx_seq_one_letter_code
_entity_poly.pdbx_strand_id
1 'polypeptide(L)'
;GKEEDFQLFLRLLDADRFEGKFRDGVHKVDVSDLMRHFVKEQLYTFEGTPLFPERLAYTVNYSLSGLEDTLYQEVTDYVRQEFNRADALENNGRKGTVGFALTTLQRRLASSPEAIYQSLKRRKERLERRLEEARQARQEVDAPLELFQGLPLISDDDLEDLEDVPDAELEETEERVVDQASAARTIAELEVEIALLARLEELAHQVRRSGTDRKWEGLASLLQNNAEMFDAEGQRRKLVIFTEHRDTLNYLT
;
A
#
# COMPACT_ATOMS: atom_id res chain seq x y z
N GLY A 1 5.61 -20.23 3.02
CA GLY A 1 5.22 -21.52 2.42
C GLY A 1 4.52 -22.35 3.47
N LYS A 2 3.49 -23.12 3.11
CA LYS A 2 2.69 -23.92 4.04
C LYS A 2 3.44 -25.21 4.40
N GLU A 3 3.59 -25.50 5.69
CA GLU A 3 4.36 -26.65 6.20
C GLU A 3 3.75 -28.00 5.76
N GLU A 4 2.42 -28.05 5.66
CA GLU A 4 1.69 -29.24 5.18
C GLU A 4 2.11 -29.63 3.76
N ASP A 5 2.18 -28.65 2.86
CA ASP A 5 2.59 -28.85 1.47
C ASP A 5 4.06 -29.31 1.39
N PHE A 6 4.92 -28.77 2.25
CA PHE A 6 6.32 -29.14 2.33
C PHE A 6 6.51 -30.59 2.77
N GLN A 7 5.75 -31.07 3.76
CA GLN A 7 5.82 -32.46 4.22
C GLN A 7 5.21 -33.45 3.21
N LEU A 8 4.15 -33.04 2.51
CA LEU A 8 3.61 -33.82 1.38
C LEU A 8 4.65 -34.00 0.27
N PHE A 9 5.42 -32.95 -0.05
CA PHE A 9 6.52 -33.05 -1.01
C PHE A 9 7.61 -34.00 -0.52
N LEU A 10 7.99 -33.91 0.76
CA LEU A 10 9.01 -34.77 1.38
C LEU A 10 8.65 -36.25 1.39
N ARG A 11 7.36 -36.58 1.44
CA ARG A 11 6.87 -37.96 1.33
C ARG A 11 7.26 -38.64 0.01
N LEU A 12 7.55 -37.88 -1.06
CA LEU A 12 8.06 -38.44 -2.31
C LEU A 12 9.51 -38.95 -2.18
N LEU A 13 10.28 -38.41 -1.23
CA LEU A 13 11.68 -38.79 -1.00
C LEU A 13 11.81 -39.88 0.07
N ASP A 14 11.00 -39.81 1.12
CA ASP A 14 11.00 -40.79 2.22
C ASP A 14 9.58 -40.97 2.76
N ALA A 15 8.86 -41.95 2.21
CA ALA A 15 7.45 -42.15 2.54
C ALA A 15 7.20 -42.55 3.99
N ASP A 16 8.15 -43.28 4.60
CA ASP A 16 8.03 -43.83 5.96
C ASP A 16 8.25 -42.75 7.01
N ARG A 17 9.23 -41.86 6.79
CA ARG A 17 9.52 -40.75 7.71
C ARG A 17 8.45 -39.66 7.70
N PHE A 18 7.82 -39.45 6.55
CA PHE A 18 6.85 -38.39 6.31
C PHE A 18 5.41 -38.89 6.18
N GLU A 19 5.11 -40.05 6.76
CA GLU A 19 3.77 -40.63 6.72
C GLU A 19 2.83 -39.94 7.73
N GLY A 20 1.66 -39.51 7.25
CA GLY A 20 0.58 -38.98 8.10
C GLY A 20 0.15 -37.56 7.74
N LYS A 21 -0.88 -37.06 8.43
CA LYS A 21 -1.26 -35.64 8.37
C LYS A 21 -0.37 -34.85 9.32
N PHE A 22 0.16 -33.73 8.85
CA PHE A 22 0.87 -32.77 9.68
C PHE A 22 0.02 -32.42 10.91
N ARG A 23 0.68 -32.33 12.08
CA ARG A 23 0.07 -31.89 13.33
C ARG A 23 0.97 -30.80 13.91
N ASP A 24 0.40 -29.61 14.05
CA ASP A 24 1.14 -28.46 14.50
C ASP A 24 1.70 -28.67 15.91
N GLY A 25 2.97 -28.29 16.11
CA GLY A 25 3.65 -28.33 17.41
C GLY A 25 4.32 -29.64 17.89
N VAL A 26 4.22 -30.77 17.16
CA VAL A 26 4.74 -32.06 17.67
C VAL A 26 6.07 -32.49 17.04
N HIS A 27 6.35 -32.11 15.79
CA HIS A 27 7.58 -32.51 15.08
C HIS A 27 8.15 -31.36 14.25
N LYS A 28 9.27 -30.77 14.70
CA LYS A 28 10.13 -29.99 13.81
C LYS A 28 10.92 -31.00 12.98
N VAL A 29 10.57 -31.15 11.71
CA VAL A 29 11.26 -32.11 10.84
C VAL A 29 12.69 -31.62 10.61
N ASP A 30 13.66 -32.43 11.01
CA ASP A 30 15.04 -32.28 10.55
C ASP A 30 15.16 -32.82 9.12
N VAL A 31 15.64 -32.02 8.18
CA VAL A 31 15.84 -32.42 6.77
C VAL A 31 17.30 -32.30 6.35
N SER A 32 18.23 -32.15 7.29
CA SER A 32 19.65 -31.89 7.01
C SER A 32 20.35 -33.03 6.25
N ASP A 33 19.82 -34.25 6.32
CA ASP A 33 20.26 -35.43 5.59
C ASP A 33 19.69 -35.52 4.17
N LEU A 34 18.51 -34.95 3.93
CA LEU A 34 17.82 -34.96 2.64
C LEU A 34 18.14 -33.73 1.79
N MET A 35 18.37 -32.59 2.45
CA MET A 35 18.54 -31.30 1.79
C MET A 35 19.68 -30.51 2.39
N ARG A 36 20.46 -29.87 1.50
CA ARG A 36 21.38 -28.81 1.90
C ARG A 36 20.85 -27.47 1.43
N HIS A 37 20.58 -26.60 2.39
CA HIS A 37 20.20 -25.22 2.13
C HIS A 37 21.43 -24.32 2.24
N PHE A 38 21.84 -23.72 1.12
CA PHE A 38 22.86 -22.69 1.09
C PHE A 38 22.24 -21.37 0.71
N VAL A 39 22.62 -20.31 1.43
CA VAL A 39 22.32 -18.93 1.00
C VAL A 39 23.45 -18.44 0.10
N LYS A 40 23.18 -17.47 -0.78
CA LYS A 40 24.16 -16.99 -1.78
C LYS A 40 25.44 -16.46 -1.14
N GLU A 41 25.30 -15.89 0.06
CA GLU A 41 26.37 -15.35 0.89
C GLU A 41 27.30 -16.45 1.44
N GLN A 42 26.85 -17.71 1.48
CA GLN A 42 27.65 -18.87 1.90
C GLN A 42 28.35 -19.57 0.73
N LEU A 43 28.14 -19.11 -0.51
CA LEU A 43 28.72 -19.70 -1.70
C LEU A 43 30.04 -19.01 -2.01
N TYR A 44 31.12 -19.80 -1.98
CA TYR A 44 32.48 -19.36 -2.27
C TYR A 44 33.06 -20.20 -3.43
N THR A 45 33.98 -19.63 -4.20
CA THR A 45 34.79 -20.41 -5.13
C THR A 45 35.72 -21.35 -4.37
N PHE A 46 36.34 -22.30 -5.08
CA PHE A 46 37.34 -23.18 -4.47
C PHE A 46 38.59 -22.43 -3.96
N GLU A 47 38.85 -21.21 -4.46
CA GLU A 47 39.92 -20.34 -3.94
C GLU A 47 39.50 -19.54 -2.69
N GLY A 48 38.27 -19.69 -2.21
CA GLY A 48 37.77 -19.03 -1.00
C GLY A 48 37.28 -17.59 -1.21
N THR A 49 37.02 -17.17 -2.45
CA THR A 49 36.41 -15.86 -2.75
C THR A 49 34.88 -15.97 -2.84
N PRO A 50 34.10 -14.96 -2.42
CA PRO A 50 32.64 -15.00 -2.53
C PRO A 50 32.20 -15.18 -3.99
N LEU A 51 31.28 -16.13 -4.24
CA LEU A 51 30.76 -16.41 -5.57
C LEU A 51 29.83 -15.30 -6.07
N PHE A 52 29.12 -14.65 -5.15
CA PHE A 52 28.20 -13.56 -5.44
C PHE A 52 28.70 -12.24 -4.83
N PRO A 53 28.44 -11.09 -5.48
CA PRO A 53 28.71 -9.79 -4.90
C PRO A 53 27.96 -9.57 -3.58
N GLU A 54 28.53 -8.76 -2.70
CA GLU A 54 27.90 -8.37 -1.45
C GLU A 54 26.63 -7.55 -1.70
N ARG A 55 25.56 -7.89 -0.99
CA ARG A 55 24.30 -7.15 -1.02
C ARG A 55 24.22 -6.24 0.20
N LEU A 56 24.27 -4.94 -0.04
CA LEU A 56 24.14 -3.91 1.00
C LEU A 56 22.74 -3.30 0.96
N ALA A 57 22.08 -3.23 2.11
CA ALA A 57 20.75 -2.65 2.25
C ALA A 57 20.77 -1.58 3.34
N TYR A 58 20.34 -0.36 2.99
CA TYR A 58 20.35 0.80 3.87
C TYR A 58 18.99 1.47 3.90
N THR A 59 18.55 1.87 5.09
CA THR A 59 17.39 2.74 5.27
C THR A 59 17.86 4.17 5.41
N VAL A 60 17.36 5.05 4.54
CA VAL A 60 17.70 6.48 4.55
C VAL A 60 16.54 7.26 5.14
N ASN A 61 16.80 7.98 6.23
CA ASN A 61 15.83 8.89 6.83
C ASN A 61 15.87 10.25 6.11
N TYR A 62 14.71 10.89 6.01
CA TYR A 62 14.57 12.25 5.49
C TYR A 62 13.56 13.02 6.34
N SER A 63 13.64 14.35 6.28
CA SER A 63 12.67 15.24 6.93
C SER A 63 11.79 15.86 5.85
N LEU A 64 10.47 15.92 6.09
CA LEU A 64 9.52 16.51 5.16
C LEU A 64 9.80 18.00 4.93
N SER A 65 9.51 18.50 3.73
CA SER A 65 9.42 19.94 3.49
C SER A 65 8.23 20.55 4.24
N GLY A 66 8.19 21.87 4.40
CA GLY A 66 7.08 22.52 5.13
C GLY A 66 5.71 22.29 4.48
N LEU A 67 5.65 22.24 3.14
CA LEU A 67 4.42 21.95 2.41
C LEU A 67 4.01 20.47 2.53
N GLU A 68 4.98 19.54 2.47
CA GLU A 68 4.73 18.11 2.70
C GLU A 68 4.26 17.83 4.13
N ASP A 69 4.85 18.49 5.13
CA ASP A 69 4.44 18.36 6.53
C ASP A 69 3.01 18.88 6.75
N THR A 70 2.66 20.00 6.12
CA THR A 70 1.29 20.52 6.15
C THR A 70 0.31 19.54 5.52
N LEU A 71 0.62 19.02 4.32
CA LEU A 71 -0.19 17.99 3.66
C LEU A 71 -0.33 16.74 4.53
N TYR A 72 0.75 16.32 5.18
CA TYR A 72 0.75 15.17 6.06
C TYR A 72 -0.17 15.34 7.25
N GLN A 73 -0.11 16.49 7.92
CA GLN A 73 -0.98 16.78 9.05
C GLN A 73 -2.45 16.84 8.63
N GLU A 74 -2.77 17.56 7.55
CA GLU A 74 -4.16 17.71 7.06
C GLU A 74 -4.77 16.38 6.60
N VAL A 75 -4.02 15.55 5.88
CA VAL A 75 -4.48 14.19 5.49
C VAL A 75 -4.64 13.32 6.74
N THR A 76 -3.71 13.39 7.69
CA THR A 76 -3.80 12.62 8.94
C THR A 76 -5.03 13.01 9.76
N ASP A 77 -5.31 14.30 9.87
CA ASP A 77 -6.47 14.81 10.61
C ASP A 77 -7.78 14.47 9.91
N TYR A 78 -7.85 14.59 8.58
CA TYR A 78 -8.99 14.13 7.80
C TYR A 78 -9.32 12.67 8.10
N VAL A 79 -8.33 11.78 7.99
CA VAL A 79 -8.61 10.37 8.19
C VAL A 79 -8.93 10.06 9.65
N ARG A 80 -8.28 10.72 10.61
CA ARG A 80 -8.63 10.58 12.03
C ARG A 80 -10.08 10.99 12.28
N GLN A 81 -10.56 12.07 11.67
CA GLN A 81 -11.95 12.52 11.79
C GLN A 81 -12.91 11.49 11.21
N GLU A 82 -12.64 10.97 10.00
CA GLU A 82 -13.48 9.95 9.38
C GLU A 82 -13.48 8.63 10.16
N PHE A 83 -12.34 8.23 10.73
CA PHE A 83 -12.25 7.08 11.64
C PHE A 83 -13.11 7.28 12.88
N ASN A 84 -12.99 8.42 13.56
CA ASN A 84 -13.79 8.71 14.75
C ASN A 84 -15.30 8.77 14.43
N ARG A 85 -15.68 9.30 13.26
CA ARG A 85 -17.06 9.29 12.79
C ARG A 85 -17.53 7.86 12.56
N ALA A 86 -16.76 7.01 11.88
CA ALA A 86 -17.11 5.61 11.67
C ALA A 86 -17.22 4.82 12.98
N ASP A 87 -16.33 5.08 13.95
CA ASP A 87 -16.30 4.41 15.25
C ASP A 87 -17.54 4.72 16.09
N ALA A 88 -17.97 5.99 16.09
CA ALA A 88 -19.17 6.45 16.80
C ALA A 88 -20.49 5.94 16.20
N LEU A 89 -20.48 5.39 14.98
CA LEU A 89 -21.67 5.00 14.25
C LEU A 89 -22.18 3.57 14.55
N GLU A 90 -21.55 2.85 15.50
CA GLU A 90 -21.97 1.61 16.18
C GLU A 90 -22.52 0.45 15.31
N ASN A 91 -22.26 0.43 14.00
CA ASN A 91 -22.80 -0.58 13.08
C ASN A 91 -21.71 -1.35 12.30
N ASN A 92 -21.69 -2.67 12.50
CA ASN A 92 -21.37 -3.76 11.56
C ASN A 92 -20.18 -3.55 10.59
N GLY A 93 -18.97 -3.96 10.99
CA GLY A 93 -17.88 -4.29 10.05
C GLY A 93 -17.13 -3.14 9.36
N ARG A 94 -17.58 -1.89 9.50
CA ARG A 94 -16.95 -0.72 8.84
C ARG A 94 -15.66 -0.22 9.49
N LYS A 95 -15.36 -0.63 10.74
CA LYS A 95 -14.15 -0.18 11.45
C LYS A 95 -12.88 -0.68 10.77
N GLY A 96 -12.84 -1.94 10.35
CA GLY A 96 -11.71 -2.53 9.62
C GLY A 96 -11.45 -1.82 8.30
N THR A 97 -12.50 -1.60 7.51
CA THR A 97 -12.45 -0.88 6.22
C THR A 97 -11.89 0.54 6.35
N VAL A 98 -12.34 1.30 7.36
CA VAL A 98 -11.89 2.70 7.57
C VAL A 98 -10.46 2.76 8.13
N GLY A 99 -10.10 1.83 9.02
CA GLY A 99 -8.73 1.68 9.51
C GLY A 99 -7.74 1.28 8.40
N PHE A 100 -8.15 0.39 7.51
CA PHE A 100 -7.36 0.00 6.34
C PHE A 100 -7.22 1.17 5.35
N ALA A 101 -8.30 1.90 5.08
CA ALA A 101 -8.27 3.09 4.24
C ALA A 101 -7.27 4.16 4.76
N LEU A 102 -7.15 4.29 6.09
CA LEU A 102 -6.14 5.16 6.71
C LEU A 102 -4.72 4.71 6.39
N THR A 103 -4.42 3.43 6.56
CA THR A 103 -3.10 2.90 6.28
C THR A 103 -2.73 3.06 4.81
N THR A 104 -3.68 2.85 3.89
CA THR A 104 -3.47 3.05 2.45
C THR A 104 -3.17 4.52 2.12
N LEU A 105 -3.95 5.48 2.63
CA LEU A 105 -3.71 6.90 2.36
C LEU A 105 -2.35 7.37 2.90
N GLN A 106 -1.96 6.88 4.08
CA GLN A 106 -0.65 7.17 4.67
C GLN A 106 0.50 6.55 3.87
N ARG A 107 0.37 5.31 3.39
CA ARG A 107 1.36 4.67 2.50
C ARG A 107 1.54 5.43 1.20
N ARG A 108 0.43 5.89 0.59
CA ARG A 108 0.47 6.69 -0.65
C ARG A 108 1.12 8.06 -0.45
N LEU A 109 0.80 8.72 0.66
CA LEU A 109 1.44 9.98 1.06
C LEU A 109 2.96 9.82 1.26
N ALA A 110 3.39 8.71 1.88
CA ALA A 110 4.82 8.40 2.05
C ALA A 110 5.51 7.98 0.72
N SER A 111 4.73 7.52 -0.27
CA SER A 111 5.27 7.11 -1.56
C SER A 111 5.69 8.29 -2.42
N SER A 112 4.75 9.19 -2.77
CA SER A 112 5.01 10.43 -3.52
C SER A 112 3.83 11.41 -3.47
N PRO A 113 4.07 12.71 -3.74
CA PRO A 113 3.00 13.71 -3.88
C PRO A 113 1.99 13.35 -4.98
N GLU A 114 2.43 12.70 -6.05
CA GLU A 114 1.54 12.26 -7.14
C GLU A 114 0.55 11.19 -6.66
N ALA A 115 1.05 10.19 -5.92
CA ALA A 115 0.22 9.08 -5.45
C ALA A 115 -0.92 9.57 -4.55
N ILE A 116 -0.62 10.45 -3.58
CA ILE A 116 -1.66 10.99 -2.70
C ILE A 116 -2.61 11.92 -3.46
N TYR A 117 -2.11 12.75 -4.37
CA TYR A 117 -2.93 13.62 -5.20
C TYR A 117 -3.96 12.82 -6.01
N GLN A 118 -3.51 11.77 -6.71
CA GLN A 118 -4.38 10.94 -7.52
C GLN A 118 -5.41 10.17 -6.67
N SER A 119 -5.03 9.73 -5.47
CA SER A 119 -5.99 9.09 -4.56
C SER A 119 -7.08 10.04 -4.08
N LEU A 120 -6.71 11.25 -3.67
CA LEU A 120 -7.66 12.27 -3.22
C LEU A 120 -8.60 12.69 -4.36
N LYS A 121 -8.03 12.93 -5.55
CA LYS A 121 -8.79 13.27 -6.75
C LYS A 121 -9.81 12.18 -7.12
N ARG A 122 -9.36 10.93 -7.24
CA ARG A 122 -10.23 9.80 -7.61
C ARG A 122 -11.33 9.59 -6.57
N ARG A 123 -11.01 9.69 -5.28
CA ARG A 123 -11.99 9.60 -4.19
C ARG A 123 -13.02 10.72 -4.29
N LYS A 124 -12.59 11.97 -4.48
CA LYS A 124 -13.49 13.12 -4.63
C LYS A 124 -14.46 12.91 -5.80
N GLU A 125 -13.95 12.60 -7.00
CA GLU A 125 -14.76 12.36 -8.20
C GLU A 125 -15.80 11.24 -7.99
N ARG A 126 -15.44 10.20 -7.23
CA ARG A 126 -16.37 9.12 -6.87
C ARG A 126 -17.47 9.59 -5.92
N LEU A 127 -17.14 10.36 -4.89
CA LEU A 127 -18.14 10.90 -3.96
C LEU A 127 -19.04 11.94 -4.64
N GLU A 128 -18.52 12.74 -5.57
CA GLU A 128 -19.30 13.67 -6.40
C GLU A 128 -20.33 12.93 -7.26
N ARG A 129 -19.94 11.83 -7.93
CA ARG A 129 -20.89 10.98 -8.67
C ARG A 129 -21.99 10.42 -7.75
N ARG A 130 -21.62 9.91 -6.58
CA ARG A 130 -22.60 9.41 -5.58
C ARG A 130 -23.54 10.50 -5.07
N LEU A 131 -23.04 11.71 -4.87
CA LEU A 131 -23.86 12.86 -4.48
C LEU A 131 -24.90 13.19 -5.56
N GLU A 132 -24.52 13.13 -6.83
CA GLU A 132 -25.42 13.36 -7.95
C GLU A 132 -26.50 12.28 -8.05
N GLU A 133 -26.11 11.00 -7.95
CA GLU A 133 -27.04 9.85 -7.90
C GLU A 133 -28.04 9.98 -6.73
N ALA A 134 -27.56 10.32 -5.54
CA ALA A 134 -28.39 10.52 -4.36
C ALA A 134 -29.39 11.68 -4.50
N ARG A 135 -28.98 12.78 -5.16
CA ARG A 135 -29.86 13.92 -5.44
C ARG A 135 -30.95 13.55 -6.44
N GLN A 136 -30.63 12.75 -7.45
CA GLN A 136 -31.60 12.26 -8.45
C GLN A 136 -32.61 11.28 -7.80
N ALA A 137 -32.14 10.32 -7.00
CA ALA A 137 -33.01 9.35 -6.31
C ALA A 137 -34.00 10.02 -5.34
N ARG A 138 -33.57 11.08 -4.64
CA ARG A 138 -34.42 11.85 -3.71
C ARG A 138 -35.51 12.66 -4.41
N GLN A 139 -35.36 12.97 -5.71
CA GLN A 139 -36.43 13.59 -6.49
C GLN A 139 -37.53 12.59 -6.89
N GLU A 140 -37.23 11.28 -6.91
CA GLU A 140 -38.16 10.23 -7.33
C GLU A 140 -38.90 9.56 -6.15
N VAL A 141 -38.31 9.52 -4.94
CA VAL A 141 -38.94 8.97 -3.73
C VAL A 141 -38.48 9.75 -2.48
N ASP A 142 -39.43 10.14 -1.62
CA ASP A 142 -39.19 10.81 -0.33
C ASP A 142 -38.68 9.81 0.76
N ALA A 143 -37.64 9.03 0.41
CA ALA A 143 -37.06 8.00 1.27
C ALA A 143 -35.73 8.46 1.90
N PRO A 144 -35.40 8.00 3.12
CA PRO A 144 -34.06 8.16 3.69
C PRO A 144 -33.01 7.55 2.75
N LEU A 145 -31.79 8.10 2.73
CA LEU A 145 -30.68 7.54 1.95
C LEU A 145 -30.29 6.14 2.46
N GLU A 146 -31.02 5.12 2.02
CA GLU A 146 -30.60 3.71 2.08
C GLU A 146 -29.61 3.37 0.94
N LEU A 147 -29.08 4.38 0.23
CA LEU A 147 -28.07 4.22 -0.84
C LEU A 147 -26.72 3.66 -0.34
N PHE A 148 -26.52 3.53 0.97
CA PHE A 148 -25.25 3.14 1.57
C PHE A 148 -25.19 1.68 2.05
N GLN A 149 -26.23 0.86 1.84
CA GLN A 149 -26.32 -0.50 2.40
C GLN A 149 -26.03 -1.63 1.39
N GLY A 150 -25.84 -1.33 0.10
CA GLY A 150 -25.82 -2.35 -0.96
C GLY A 150 -24.45 -2.87 -1.42
N LEU A 151 -23.35 -2.32 -0.95
CA LEU A 151 -22.01 -2.80 -1.33
C LEU A 151 -21.49 -3.79 -0.29
N PRO A 152 -20.97 -4.97 -0.70
CA PRO A 152 -20.35 -5.88 0.25
C PRO A 152 -19.19 -5.15 0.94
N LEU A 153 -19.28 -5.08 2.27
CA LEU A 153 -18.18 -4.66 3.11
C LEU A 153 -17.06 -5.68 2.93
N ILE A 154 -15.87 -5.20 2.61
CA ILE A 154 -14.67 -6.03 2.64
C ILE A 154 -14.49 -6.47 4.09
N SER A 155 -14.62 -7.77 4.32
CA SER A 155 -14.51 -8.38 5.65
C SER A 155 -13.05 -8.41 6.10
N ASP A 156 -12.81 -8.59 7.40
CA ASP A 156 -11.44 -8.74 7.91
C ASP A 156 -10.74 -9.96 7.27
N ASP A 157 -11.48 -11.01 6.91
CA ASP A 157 -10.96 -12.19 6.19
C ASP A 157 -10.51 -11.83 4.76
N ASP A 158 -11.25 -10.96 4.05
CA ASP A 158 -10.86 -10.48 2.71
C ASP A 158 -9.58 -9.62 2.78
N LEU A 159 -9.31 -8.95 3.91
CA LEU A 159 -8.11 -8.16 4.15
C LEU A 159 -6.87 -9.03 4.41
N GLU A 160 -7.02 -10.21 5.01
CA GLU A 160 -5.91 -11.16 5.20
C GLU A 160 -5.49 -11.79 3.86
N ASP A 161 -6.44 -12.09 2.98
CA ASP A 161 -6.17 -12.65 1.65
C ASP A 161 -5.47 -11.66 0.68
N LEU A 162 -5.54 -10.35 0.97
CA LEU A 162 -4.89 -9.30 0.17
C LEU A 162 -3.36 -9.42 0.15
N GLU A 163 -2.73 -10.03 1.16
CA GLU A 163 -1.27 -10.20 1.19
C GLU A 163 -0.73 -11.12 0.07
N ASP A 164 -1.57 -11.99 -0.49
CA ASP A 164 -1.22 -12.96 -1.53
C ASP A 164 -1.60 -12.50 -2.96
N VAL A 165 -2.20 -11.30 -3.09
CA VAL A 165 -2.71 -10.75 -4.35
C VAL A 165 -1.58 -10.03 -5.13
N PRO A 166 -1.53 -10.11 -6.48
CA PRO A 166 -0.57 -9.34 -7.27
C PRO A 166 -0.66 -7.84 -7.00
N ASP A 167 0.48 -7.13 -6.96
CA ASP A 167 0.56 -5.68 -6.64
C ASP A 167 -0.46 -4.80 -7.38
N ALA A 168 -0.75 -5.10 -8.64
CA ALA A 168 -1.71 -4.35 -9.45
C ALA A 168 -3.17 -4.55 -9.00
N GLU A 169 -3.53 -5.77 -8.58
CA GLU A 169 -4.86 -6.09 -8.05
C GLU A 169 -5.00 -5.63 -6.60
N LEU A 170 -3.90 -5.62 -5.84
CA LEU A 170 -3.81 -5.03 -4.50
C LEU A 170 -4.16 -3.54 -4.55
N GLU A 171 -3.49 -2.78 -5.43
CA GLU A 171 -3.70 -1.32 -5.56
C GLU A 171 -5.16 -0.98 -5.91
N GLU A 172 -5.79 -1.76 -6.80
CA GLU A 172 -7.20 -1.54 -7.18
C GLU A 172 -8.14 -1.84 -6.01
N THR A 173 -7.86 -2.89 -5.25
CA THR A 173 -8.66 -3.29 -4.11
C THR A 173 -8.52 -2.29 -2.97
N GLU A 174 -7.30 -1.82 -2.69
CA GLU A 174 -7.03 -0.72 -1.75
C GLU A 174 -7.84 0.54 -2.09
N GLU A 175 -7.93 0.90 -3.37
CA GLU A 175 -8.75 2.05 -3.78
C GLU A 175 -10.23 1.85 -3.51
N ARG A 176 -10.76 0.65 -3.80
CA ARG A 176 -12.16 0.31 -3.51
C ARG A 176 -12.45 0.37 -2.02
N VAL A 177 -11.54 -0.12 -1.17
CA VAL A 177 -11.67 -0.06 0.30
C VAL A 177 -11.74 1.40 0.76
N VAL A 178 -10.81 2.23 0.29
CA VAL A 178 -10.78 3.67 0.59
C VAL A 178 -12.14 4.29 0.21
N ASP A 179 -12.72 3.96 -0.93
CA ASP A 179 -14.01 4.51 -1.37
C ASP A 179 -15.21 4.08 -0.52
N GLN A 180 -15.14 2.90 0.10
CA GLN A 180 -16.19 2.38 0.99
C GLN A 180 -16.12 3.02 2.39
N ALA A 181 -15.00 3.64 2.74
CA ALA A 181 -14.74 4.19 4.06
C ALA A 181 -15.43 5.54 4.35
N SER A 182 -16.24 6.11 3.45
CA SER A 182 -16.99 7.34 3.77
C SER A 182 -18.03 7.06 4.87
N ALA A 183 -17.97 7.85 5.95
CA ALA A 183 -18.90 7.74 7.07
C ALA A 183 -20.18 8.60 6.89
N ALA A 184 -20.29 9.35 5.79
CA ALA A 184 -21.40 10.25 5.54
C ALA A 184 -22.74 9.49 5.41
N ARG A 185 -23.75 9.89 6.18
CA ARG A 185 -25.12 9.33 6.15
C ARG A 185 -26.12 10.25 5.43
N THR A 186 -25.78 11.53 5.31
CA THR A 186 -26.65 12.53 4.68
C THR A 186 -25.96 13.22 3.49
N ILE A 187 -26.77 13.75 2.58
CA ILE A 187 -26.29 14.59 1.47
C ILE A 187 -25.43 15.76 1.98
N ALA A 188 -25.85 16.41 3.07
CA ALA A 188 -25.11 17.53 3.65
C ALA A 188 -23.74 17.10 4.19
N GLU A 189 -23.65 15.94 4.85
CA GLU A 189 -22.37 15.39 5.31
C GLU A 189 -21.45 15.00 4.16
N LEU A 190 -22.01 14.44 3.09
CA LEU A 190 -21.27 14.07 1.88
C LEU A 190 -20.73 15.30 1.16
N GLU A 191 -21.51 16.38 1.08
CA GLU A 191 -21.07 17.69 0.55
C GLU A 191 -19.91 18.27 1.35
N VAL A 192 -19.95 18.16 2.68
CA VAL A 192 -18.86 18.60 3.56
C VAL A 192 -17.59 17.76 3.33
N GLU A 193 -17.72 16.43 3.20
CA GLU A 193 -16.57 15.55 2.91
C GLU A 193 -15.95 15.87 1.54
N ILE A 194 -16.77 16.06 0.50
CA ILE A 194 -16.29 16.44 -0.84
C ILE A 194 -15.55 17.78 -0.80
N ALA A 195 -16.08 18.78 -0.09
CA ALA A 195 -15.43 20.07 0.05
C ALA A 195 -14.07 19.97 0.77
N LEU A 196 -13.96 19.07 1.76
CA LEU A 196 -12.70 18.81 2.45
C LEU A 196 -11.71 18.11 1.51
N LEU A 197 -12.13 17.06 0.80
CA LEU A 197 -11.30 16.36 -0.18
C LEU A 197 -10.80 17.30 -1.29
N ALA A 198 -11.63 18.24 -1.75
CA ALA A 198 -11.21 19.23 -2.73
C ALA A 198 -10.08 20.14 -2.21
N ARG A 199 -10.10 20.50 -0.91
CA ARG A 199 -9.00 21.26 -0.29
C ARG A 199 -7.73 20.42 -0.20
N LEU A 200 -7.85 19.16 0.22
CA LEU A 200 -6.70 18.25 0.31
C LEU A 200 -6.08 17.96 -1.07
N GLU A 201 -6.90 17.75 -2.09
CA GLU A 201 -6.46 17.56 -3.47
C GLU A 201 -5.67 18.76 -3.96
N GLU A 202 -6.17 19.99 -3.74
CA GLU A 202 -5.47 21.21 -4.14
C GLU A 202 -4.15 21.38 -3.37
N LEU A 203 -4.12 21.05 -2.07
CA LEU A 203 -2.89 21.07 -1.29
C LEU A 203 -1.88 20.05 -1.83
N ALA A 204 -2.30 18.81 -2.11
CA ALA A 204 -1.45 17.77 -2.70
C ALA A 204 -0.92 18.20 -4.08
N HIS A 205 -1.78 18.83 -4.88
CA HIS A 205 -1.41 19.38 -6.18
C HIS A 205 -0.37 20.51 -6.06
N GLN A 206 -0.49 21.37 -5.04
CA GLN A 206 0.51 22.40 -4.75
C GLN A 206 1.86 21.80 -4.36
N VAL A 207 1.88 20.79 -3.49
CA VAL A 207 3.12 20.06 -3.13
C VAL A 207 3.75 19.48 -4.39
N ARG A 208 2.99 18.74 -5.19
CA ARG A 208 3.44 18.16 -6.46
C ARG A 208 4.02 19.22 -7.41
N ARG A 209 3.34 20.34 -7.59
CA ARG A 209 3.77 21.43 -8.48
C ARG A 209 4.98 22.20 -7.98
N SER A 210 5.18 22.25 -6.66
CA SER A 210 6.34 22.91 -6.08
C SER A 210 7.65 22.23 -6.50
N GLY A 211 7.61 20.91 -6.76
CA GLY A 211 8.79 20.11 -7.05
C GLY A 211 9.79 20.04 -5.88
N THR A 212 9.36 20.41 -4.67
CA THR A 212 10.19 20.45 -3.45
C THR A 212 9.99 19.25 -2.54
N ASP A 213 9.48 18.14 -3.09
CA ASP A 213 9.31 16.93 -2.30
C ASP A 213 10.68 16.28 -2.03
N ARG A 214 10.89 15.93 -0.77
CA ARG A 214 12.24 15.66 -0.26
C ARG A 214 12.82 14.36 -0.80
N LYS A 215 11.95 13.40 -1.07
CA LYS A 215 12.32 12.10 -1.60
C LYS A 215 12.79 12.23 -3.06
N TRP A 216 12.05 12.98 -3.89
CA TRP A 216 12.46 13.26 -5.25
C TRP A 216 13.70 14.15 -5.31
N GLU A 217 13.78 15.23 -4.53
CA GLU A 217 14.98 16.08 -4.50
C GLU A 217 16.24 15.27 -4.16
N GLY A 218 16.14 14.38 -3.17
CA GLY A 218 17.21 13.46 -2.80
C GLY A 218 17.60 12.53 -3.94
N LEU A 219 16.61 11.87 -4.57
CA LEU A 219 16.84 10.98 -5.70
C LEU A 219 17.45 11.73 -6.90
N ALA A 220 16.89 12.87 -7.27
CA ALA A 220 17.36 13.70 -8.38
C ALA A 220 18.80 14.18 -8.16
N SER A 221 19.12 14.60 -6.93
CA SER A 221 20.49 15.00 -6.57
C SER A 221 21.48 13.85 -6.69
N LEU A 222 21.11 12.65 -6.21
CA LEU A 222 21.93 11.44 -6.37
C LEU A 222 22.16 11.08 -7.85
N LEU A 223 21.11 11.18 -8.67
CA LEU A 223 21.18 10.85 -10.09
C LEU A 223 22.03 11.85 -10.89
N GLN A 224 22.04 13.13 -10.52
CA GLN A 224 22.70 14.20 -11.27
C GLN A 224 24.13 14.48 -10.82
N ASN A 225 24.42 14.41 -9.52
CA ASN A 225 25.59 15.06 -8.93
C ASN A 225 26.61 14.11 -8.29
N ASN A 226 26.44 12.79 -8.41
CA ASN A 226 27.31 11.85 -7.71
C ASN A 226 28.26 11.11 -8.66
N ALA A 227 29.57 11.23 -8.43
CA ALA A 227 30.60 10.48 -9.17
C ALA A 227 30.40 8.96 -9.05
N GLU A 228 29.77 8.50 -7.96
CA GLU A 228 29.42 7.09 -7.74
C GLU A 228 28.42 6.55 -8.77
N MET A 229 27.69 7.42 -9.47
CA MET A 229 26.81 7.04 -10.58
C MET A 229 27.56 6.62 -11.85
N PHE A 230 28.89 6.73 -11.84
CA PHE A 230 29.74 6.29 -12.94
C PHE A 230 30.68 5.15 -12.48
N ASP A 231 31.02 4.26 -13.39
CA ASP A 231 32.08 3.27 -13.18
C ASP A 231 33.47 3.85 -13.47
N ALA A 232 34.51 3.02 -13.31
CA ALA A 232 35.90 3.46 -13.50
C ALA A 232 36.18 3.87 -14.96
N GLU A 233 35.38 3.36 -15.90
CA GLU A 233 35.42 3.64 -17.33
C GLU A 233 34.60 4.89 -17.72
N GLY A 234 33.94 5.53 -16.75
CA GLY A 234 33.11 6.72 -16.96
C GLY A 234 31.73 6.44 -17.56
N GLN A 235 31.29 5.18 -17.59
CA GLN A 235 29.94 4.80 -18.01
C GLN A 235 28.97 4.93 -16.84
N ARG A 236 27.74 5.33 -17.14
CA ARG A 236 26.70 5.49 -16.11
C ARG A 236 26.23 4.13 -15.62
N ARG A 237 26.21 3.94 -14.31
CA ARG A 237 25.73 2.71 -13.66
C ARG A 237 24.24 2.52 -13.95
N LYS A 238 23.85 1.25 -14.08
CA LYS A 238 22.44 0.85 -14.23
C LYS A 238 21.76 0.92 -12.87
N LEU A 239 20.58 1.51 -12.84
CA LEU A 239 19.72 1.58 -11.66
C LEU A 239 18.39 0.89 -11.95
N VAL A 240 17.87 0.23 -10.94
CA VAL A 240 16.51 -0.29 -10.92
C VAL A 240 15.82 0.36 -9.74
N ILE A 241 14.73 1.06 -9.99
CA ILE A 241 13.93 1.72 -8.96
C ILE A 241 12.64 0.92 -8.80
N PHE A 242 12.34 0.56 -7.55
CA PHE A 242 11.08 -0.08 -7.19
C PHE A 242 10.20 0.93 -6.48
N THR A 243 8.94 1.00 -6.89
CA THR A 243 7.92 1.85 -6.29
C THR A 243 6.70 1.01 -6.01
N GLU A 244 6.05 1.26 -4.88
CA GLU A 244 4.84 0.53 -4.48
C GLU A 244 3.63 0.88 -5.36
N HIS A 245 3.44 2.17 -5.68
CA HIS A 245 2.27 2.63 -6.42
C HIS A 245 2.60 3.04 -7.86
N ARG A 246 1.70 2.73 -8.80
CA ARG A 246 1.86 3.07 -10.22
C ARG A 246 1.88 4.58 -10.46
N ASP A 247 1.16 5.35 -9.66
CA ASP A 247 1.20 6.81 -9.71
C ASP A 247 2.60 7.36 -9.42
N THR A 248 3.35 6.70 -8.53
CA THR A 248 4.74 7.09 -8.24
C THR A 248 5.65 6.74 -9.41
N LEU A 249 5.45 5.59 -10.05
CA LEU A 249 6.19 5.25 -11.27
C LEU A 249 5.95 6.30 -12.36
N ASN A 250 4.69 6.64 -12.65
CA ASN A 250 4.32 7.65 -13.65
C ASN A 250 4.85 9.05 -13.31
N TYR A 251 5.04 9.35 -12.04
CA TYR A 251 5.65 10.61 -11.61
C TYR A 251 7.15 10.69 -11.91
N LEU A 252 7.84 9.55 -11.88
CA LEU A 252 9.28 9.45 -12.10
C LEU A 252 9.68 9.30 -13.59
N THR A 253 8.73 8.94 -14.47
CA THR A 253 8.95 8.63 -15.90
C THR A 253 8.30 9.64 -16.82
#